data_AF-K1RPU3-F1
#
_entry.id   AF-K1RPU3-F1
#
_cell.length_a   1.000
_cell.length_b   1.000
_cell.length_c   1.000
_cell.angle_alpha   90.00
_cell.angle_beta   90.00
_cell.angle_gamma   90.00
#
_symmetry.space_group_name_H-M   'P 1'
#
loop_
_entity.id
_entity.type
_entity.pdbx_description
1 polymer ?
#
loop_
_entity_poly.entity_id
_entity_poly.type
_entity_poly.pdbx_seq_one_letter_code
_entity_poly.pdbx_strand_id
1 'polypeptide(L)'
;AWIYIIMAYLFLASVMPMWLLMQPRDYMTTFMLLGMIIGAVVGVLVAHPAMQLNAFNGFSVNGSSLFPTLFVTIACGAVSGFHSLVSSGTSSKTISNEKDMPMVGYGAMVVESLLGIVSLVVVGAVAVNGTKPDGTPFAIFSSGVAGFLEKLGLPVQVATVFMTMCVSALALTSLDSVAR
;
A
#
# COMPACT_ATOMS: atom_id res chain seq x y z
N ALA A 1 -9.08 21.18 11.42
CA ALA A 1 -8.40 22.04 10.42
C ALA A 1 -8.11 21.29 9.13
N TRP A 2 -7.31 20.22 9.14
CA TRP A 2 -6.92 19.45 7.94
C TRP A 2 -8.08 18.84 7.13
N ILE A 3 -9.18 18.47 7.78
CA ILE A 3 -10.32 17.86 7.09
C ILE A 3 -10.93 18.80 6.03
N TYR A 4 -11.00 20.11 6.30
CA TYR A 4 -11.53 21.08 5.33
C TYR A 4 -10.62 21.24 4.12
N ILE A 5 -9.31 21.19 4.34
CA ILE A 5 -8.30 21.24 3.27
C ILE A 5 -8.45 20.01 2.37
N ILE A 6 -8.59 18.81 2.97
CA ILE A 6 -8.79 17.57 2.23
C ILE A 6 -10.12 17.62 1.46
N MET A 7 -11.21 18.07 2.06
CA MET A 7 -12.51 18.17 1.37
C MET A 7 -12.47 19.14 0.18
N ALA A 8 -11.81 20.29 0.32
CA ALA A 8 -11.62 21.23 -0.77
C ALA A 8 -10.77 20.61 -1.89
N TYR A 9 -9.71 19.88 -1.54
CA TYR A 9 -8.89 19.13 -2.49
C TYR A 9 -9.68 18.05 -3.24
N LEU A 10 -10.50 17.26 -2.54
CA LEU A 10 -11.30 16.20 -3.16
C LEU A 10 -12.34 16.75 -4.14
N PHE A 11 -12.98 17.87 -3.79
CA PHE A 11 -13.87 18.57 -4.71
C PHE A 11 -13.14 19.03 -5.98
N LEU A 12 -11.93 19.56 -5.83
CA LEU A 12 -11.11 19.97 -6.96
C LEU A 12 -10.67 18.77 -7.81
N ALA A 13 -10.24 17.67 -7.19
CA ALA A 13 -9.84 16.45 -7.86
C ALA A 13 -10.98 15.76 -8.63
N SER A 14 -12.22 15.84 -8.12
CA SER A 14 -13.39 15.24 -8.76
C SER A 14 -13.86 16.01 -10.01
N VAL A 15 -13.74 17.34 -9.99
CA VAL A 15 -14.20 18.21 -11.09
C VAL A 15 -13.13 18.39 -12.17
N MET A 16 -11.84 18.34 -11.82
CA MET A 16 -10.77 18.58 -12.79
C MET A 16 -10.60 17.44 -13.81
N PRO A 17 -10.17 17.80 -15.04
CA PRO A 17 -9.94 16.81 -16.08
C PRO A 17 -8.75 15.88 -15.75
N MET A 18 -8.88 14.61 -16.11
CA MET A 18 -7.95 13.54 -15.72
C MET A 18 -6.51 13.81 -16.17
N TRP A 19 -6.32 14.38 -17.36
CA TRP A 19 -5.00 14.65 -17.94
C TRP A 19 -4.22 15.73 -17.17
N LEU A 20 -4.91 16.62 -16.44
CA LEU A 20 -4.28 17.78 -15.83
C LEU A 20 -3.59 17.44 -14.50
N LEU A 21 -4.20 16.54 -13.71
CA LEU A 21 -3.70 16.19 -12.37
C LEU A 21 -3.38 14.71 -12.24
N MET A 22 -4.33 13.84 -12.57
CA MET A 22 -4.28 12.43 -12.22
C MET A 22 -3.28 11.68 -13.09
N GLN A 23 -3.36 11.84 -14.42
CA GLN A 23 -2.51 11.12 -15.36
C GLN A 23 -1.00 11.34 -15.14
N PRO A 24 -0.48 12.58 -14.98
CA PRO A 24 0.95 12.78 -14.71
C PRO A 24 1.34 12.30 -13.30
N ARG A 25 0.46 12.45 -12.30
CA ARG A 25 0.71 12.00 -10.93
C ARG A 25 0.78 10.48 -10.85
N ASP A 26 -0.24 9.79 -11.36
CA ASP A 26 -0.36 8.34 -11.34
C ASP A 26 0.80 7.69 -12.08
N TYR A 27 1.25 8.28 -13.19
CA TYR A 27 2.43 7.82 -13.91
C TYR A 27 3.68 7.85 -13.02
N MET A 28 3.96 8.98 -12.36
CA MET A 28 5.12 9.11 -11.46
C MET A 28 5.00 8.19 -10.24
N THR A 29 3.84 8.15 -9.59
CA THR A 29 3.60 7.32 -8.41
C THR A 29 3.69 5.83 -8.73
N THR A 30 3.37 5.40 -9.95
CA THR A 30 3.54 3.99 -10.36
C THR A 30 5.01 3.57 -10.34
N PHE A 31 5.94 4.40 -10.83
CA PHE A 31 7.38 4.09 -10.71
C PHE A 31 7.85 4.10 -9.27
N MET A 32 7.32 5.00 -8.45
CA MET A 32 7.63 5.05 -7.01
C MET A 32 7.11 3.81 -6.28
N LEU A 33 5.91 3.31 -6.63
CA LEU A 33 5.33 2.08 -6.09
C LEU A 33 6.18 0.86 -6.48
N LEU A 34 6.51 0.73 -7.77
CA LEU A 34 7.34 -0.39 -8.24
C LEU A 34 8.73 -0.34 -7.61
N GLY A 35 9.35 0.84 -7.53
CA GLY A 35 10.64 1.02 -6.87
C GLY A 35 10.60 0.70 -5.38
N MET A 36 9.55 1.11 -4.68
CA MET A 36 9.29 0.76 -3.28
C MET A 36 9.16 -0.75 -3.09
N ILE A 37 8.36 -1.43 -3.92
CA ILE A 37 8.16 -2.88 -3.83
C ILE A 37 9.47 -3.63 -4.09
N ILE A 38 10.20 -3.27 -5.15
CA ILE A 38 11.50 -3.88 -5.47
C ILE A 38 12.48 -3.65 -4.32
N GLY A 39 12.60 -2.42 -3.82
CA GLY A 39 13.47 -2.10 -2.69
C GLY A 39 13.09 -2.86 -1.43
N ALA A 40 11.80 -2.99 -1.13
CA ALA A 40 11.32 -3.73 0.03
C ALA A 40 11.58 -5.23 -0.10
N VAL A 41 11.33 -5.84 -1.27
CA VAL A 41 11.63 -7.26 -1.52
C VAL A 41 13.12 -7.54 -1.39
N VAL A 42 13.97 -6.72 -2.04
CA VAL A 42 15.43 -6.86 -1.96
C VAL A 42 15.92 -6.67 -0.53
N GLY A 43 15.41 -5.65 0.19
CA GLY A 43 15.72 -5.41 1.59
C GLY A 43 15.39 -6.62 2.46
N VAL A 44 14.18 -7.19 2.33
CA VAL A 44 13.76 -8.38 3.08
C VAL A 44 14.65 -9.59 2.79
N LEU A 45 14.96 -9.85 1.51
CA LEU A 45 15.78 -11.00 1.12
C LEU A 45 17.21 -10.93 1.66
N VAL A 46 17.79 -9.72 1.71
CA VAL A 46 19.17 -9.51 2.15
C VAL A 46 19.27 -9.42 3.67
N ALA A 47 18.35 -8.72 4.32
CA ALA A 47 18.32 -8.62 5.78
C ALA A 47 17.93 -9.95 6.45
N HIS A 48 17.18 -10.81 5.74
CA HIS A 48 16.68 -12.10 6.20
C HIS A 48 16.13 -12.06 7.64
N PRO A 49 15.15 -11.20 7.93
CA PRO A 49 14.74 -10.93 9.30
C PRO A 49 14.00 -12.12 9.92
N ALA A 50 14.23 -12.36 11.22
CA ALA A 50 13.50 -13.36 11.98
C ALA A 50 12.12 -12.81 12.38
N MET A 51 11.07 -13.61 12.15
CA MET A 51 9.70 -13.28 12.56
C MET A 51 9.60 -13.22 14.10
N GLN A 52 9.18 -12.06 14.62
CA GLN A 52 9.03 -11.79 16.07
C GLN A 52 7.58 -11.98 16.56
N LEU A 53 6.68 -12.45 15.69
CA LEU A 53 5.28 -12.77 16.03
C LEU A 53 5.10 -14.28 16.23
N ASN A 54 4.17 -14.65 17.11
CA ASN A 54 3.75 -16.04 17.25
C ASN A 54 3.15 -16.55 15.93
N ALA A 55 3.55 -17.73 15.48
CA ALA A 55 3.03 -18.35 14.26
C ALA A 55 1.51 -18.64 14.34
N PHE A 56 0.99 -18.88 15.54
CA PHE A 56 -0.43 -19.13 15.78
C PHE A 56 -0.84 -18.68 17.18
N ASN A 57 -1.93 -17.91 17.27
CA ASN A 57 -2.49 -17.43 18.54
C ASN A 57 -3.89 -18.01 18.85
N GLY A 58 -4.41 -18.91 18.00
CA GLY A 58 -5.76 -19.47 18.13
C GLY A 58 -6.73 -19.03 17.02
N PHE A 59 -7.90 -19.69 16.97
CA PHE A 59 -9.00 -19.34 16.05
C PHE A 59 -9.89 -18.20 16.56
N SER A 60 -9.72 -17.78 17.82
CA SER A 60 -10.39 -16.63 18.42
C SER A 60 -9.36 -15.85 19.23
N VAL A 61 -9.15 -14.59 18.86
CA VAL A 61 -8.19 -13.69 19.51
C VAL A 61 -8.95 -12.43 19.91
N ASN A 62 -8.89 -12.06 21.20
CA ASN A 62 -9.58 -10.88 21.74
C ASN A 62 -11.09 -10.82 21.39
N GLY A 63 -11.79 -11.96 21.42
CA GLY A 63 -13.22 -12.05 21.14
C GLY A 63 -13.60 -11.95 19.65
N SER A 64 -12.61 -11.83 18.76
CA SER A 64 -12.82 -11.87 17.31
C SER A 64 -12.43 -13.23 16.75
N SER A 65 -13.34 -13.85 15.99
CA SER A 65 -13.07 -15.10 15.29
C SER A 65 -12.16 -14.86 14.08
N LEU A 66 -11.20 -15.74 13.86
CA LEU A 66 -10.20 -15.62 12.78
C LEU A 66 -10.86 -15.56 11.40
N PHE A 67 -11.85 -16.42 11.14
CA PHE A 67 -12.44 -16.57 9.82
C PHE A 67 -13.15 -15.27 9.36
N PRO A 68 -14.11 -14.68 10.10
CA PRO A 68 -14.72 -13.41 9.70
C PRO A 68 -13.72 -12.26 9.63
N THR A 69 -12.78 -12.17 10.59
CA THR A 69 -11.79 -11.09 10.58
C THR A 69 -10.91 -11.16 9.36
N LEU A 70 -10.44 -12.33 8.94
CA LEU A 70 -9.56 -12.48 7.78
C LEU A 70 -10.22 -12.05 6.48
N PHE A 71 -11.50 -12.39 6.27
CA PHE A 71 -12.25 -11.90 5.10
C PHE A 71 -12.51 -10.41 5.17
N VAL A 72 -12.82 -9.85 6.34
CA VAL A 72 -13.12 -8.42 6.45
C VAL A 72 -11.86 -7.58 6.32
N THR A 73 -10.74 -7.96 6.96
CA THR A 73 -9.51 -7.14 7.01
C THR A 73 -8.63 -7.29 5.78
N ILE A 74 -8.63 -8.44 5.11
CA ILE A 74 -7.83 -8.67 3.89
C ILE A 74 -8.67 -8.36 2.64
N ALA A 75 -9.96 -8.73 2.63
CA ALA A 75 -10.82 -8.46 1.48
C ALA A 75 -11.46 -7.06 1.50
N CYS A 76 -10.94 -6.14 2.34
CA CYS A 76 -11.40 -4.75 2.46
C CYS A 76 -11.68 -4.10 1.10
N GLY A 77 -10.89 -4.37 0.06
CA GLY A 77 -11.05 -3.80 -1.27
C GLY A 77 -12.15 -4.44 -2.14
N ALA A 78 -12.40 -5.73 -1.98
CA ALA A 78 -13.38 -6.48 -2.78
C ALA A 78 -14.80 -6.43 -2.17
N VAL A 79 -14.91 -6.48 -0.84
CA VAL A 79 -16.22 -6.51 -0.14
C VAL A 79 -16.83 -5.12 0.01
N SER A 80 -16.00 -4.07 0.15
CA SER A 80 -16.48 -2.69 0.28
C SER A 80 -16.92 -2.04 -1.04
N GLY A 81 -16.69 -2.70 -2.19
CA GLY A 81 -16.90 -2.14 -3.52
C GLY A 81 -15.85 -1.09 -3.93
N PHE A 82 -14.83 -0.85 -3.11
CA PHE A 82 -13.80 0.16 -3.38
C PHE A 82 -13.01 -0.12 -4.66
N HIS A 83 -12.63 -1.38 -4.91
CA HIS A 83 -11.95 -1.75 -6.17
C HIS A 83 -12.85 -1.51 -7.40
N SER A 84 -14.16 -1.71 -7.26
CA SER A 84 -15.12 -1.44 -8.35
C SER A 84 -15.28 0.07 -8.60
N LEU A 85 -15.27 0.90 -7.57
CA LEU A 85 -15.29 2.37 -7.69
C LEU A 85 -14.04 2.87 -8.41
N VAL A 86 -12.86 2.44 -7.96
CA VAL A 86 -11.59 2.82 -8.60
C VAL A 86 -11.52 2.31 -10.04
N SER A 87 -11.85 1.04 -10.28
CA SER A 87 -11.81 0.43 -11.62
C SER A 87 -12.75 1.14 -12.62
N SER A 88 -13.96 1.51 -12.19
CA SER A 88 -14.93 2.21 -13.03
C SER A 88 -14.59 3.70 -13.23
N GLY A 89 -14.00 4.36 -12.25
CA GLY A 89 -13.69 5.79 -12.27
C GLY A 89 -12.41 6.15 -13.05
N THR A 90 -11.39 5.28 -12.98
CA THR A 90 -10.03 5.55 -13.49
C THR A 90 -9.55 4.50 -14.49
N SER A 91 -9.44 3.23 -14.10
CA SER A 91 -8.87 2.17 -14.95
C SER A 91 -9.61 2.00 -16.28
N SER A 92 -10.94 2.02 -16.26
CA SER A 92 -11.79 1.90 -17.44
C SER A 92 -11.55 3.00 -18.49
N LYS A 93 -11.10 4.19 -18.07
CA LYS A 93 -10.87 5.36 -18.94
C LYS A 93 -9.44 5.42 -19.50
N THR A 94 -8.52 4.65 -18.92
CA THR A 94 -7.10 4.62 -19.32
C THR A 94 -6.76 3.40 -20.17
N ILE A 95 -7.58 2.35 -20.11
CA ILE A 95 -7.40 1.14 -20.93
C ILE A 95 -7.87 1.41 -22.36
N SER A 96 -7.02 1.09 -23.35
CA SER A 96 -7.32 1.33 -24.77
C SER A 96 -8.28 0.30 -25.36
N ASN A 97 -8.20 -0.97 -24.94
CA ASN A 97 -9.08 -2.03 -25.43
C ASN A 97 -9.57 -2.94 -24.30
N GLU A 98 -10.80 -3.44 -24.43
CA GLU A 98 -11.37 -4.43 -23.51
C GLU A 98 -10.52 -5.71 -23.39
N LYS A 99 -9.82 -6.08 -24.45
CA LYS A 99 -8.89 -7.23 -24.45
C LYS A 99 -7.71 -7.06 -23.49
N ASP A 100 -7.35 -5.83 -23.14
CA ASP A 100 -6.24 -5.54 -22.23
C ASP A 100 -6.70 -5.57 -20.76
N MET A 101 -8.03 -5.49 -20.50
CA MET A 101 -8.58 -5.48 -19.14
C MET A 101 -8.17 -6.69 -18.28
N PRO A 102 -8.21 -7.95 -18.77
CA PRO A 102 -7.79 -9.09 -17.97
C PRO A 102 -6.31 -9.03 -17.57
N MET A 103 -5.44 -8.60 -18.49
CA MET A 103 -4.00 -8.51 -18.22
C MET A 103 -3.68 -7.40 -17.22
N VAL A 104 -4.28 -6.22 -17.39
CA VAL A 104 -4.09 -5.08 -16.48
C VAL A 104 -4.65 -5.40 -15.10
N GLY A 105 -5.87 -5.94 -15.02
CA GLY A 105 -6.50 -6.29 -13.75
C GLY A 105 -5.74 -7.39 -13.00
N TYR A 106 -5.31 -8.44 -13.70
CA TYR A 106 -4.52 -9.51 -13.09
C TYR A 106 -3.14 -9.00 -12.63
N GLY A 107 -2.45 -8.22 -13.46
CA GLY A 107 -1.15 -7.63 -13.11
C GLY A 107 -1.23 -6.73 -11.88
N ALA A 108 -2.26 -5.88 -11.79
CA ALA A 108 -2.49 -5.04 -10.62
C ALA A 108 -2.70 -5.87 -9.35
N MET A 109 -3.54 -6.91 -9.41
CA MET A 109 -3.80 -7.80 -8.27
C MET A 109 -2.54 -8.53 -7.79
N VAL A 110 -1.66 -8.95 -8.70
CA VAL A 110 -0.37 -9.57 -8.34
C VAL A 110 0.54 -8.58 -7.62
N VAL A 111 0.65 -7.33 -8.11
CA VAL A 111 1.48 -6.29 -7.49
C VAL A 111 0.96 -5.89 -6.12
N GLU A 112 -0.35 -5.72 -5.96
CA GLU A 112 -0.97 -5.43 -4.65
C GLU A 112 -0.80 -6.59 -3.66
N SER A 113 -0.97 -7.84 -4.13
CA SER A 113 -0.73 -9.02 -3.30
C SER A 113 0.71 -9.10 -2.82
N LEU A 114 1.68 -8.79 -3.71
CA LEU A 114 3.09 -8.74 -3.36
C LEU A 114 3.37 -7.67 -2.29
N LEU A 115 2.81 -6.47 -2.44
CA LEU A 115 2.91 -5.41 -1.43
C LEU A 115 2.32 -5.86 -0.08
N GLY A 116 1.16 -6.53 -0.10
CA GLY A 116 0.52 -7.07 1.10
C GLY A 116 1.39 -8.10 1.82
N ILE A 117 1.97 -9.05 1.09
CA ILE A 117 2.88 -10.07 1.64
C ILE A 117 4.12 -9.41 2.26
N VAL A 118 4.76 -8.49 1.52
CA VAL A 118 5.95 -7.78 2.01
C VAL A 118 5.62 -6.97 3.26
N SER A 119 4.47 -6.30 3.29
CA SER A 119 4.01 -5.54 4.46
C SER A 119 3.82 -6.43 5.69
N LEU A 120 3.25 -7.62 5.52
CA LEU A 120 3.11 -8.61 6.61
C LEU A 120 4.47 -9.08 7.12
N VAL A 121 5.41 -9.38 6.22
CA VAL A 121 6.77 -9.77 6.60
C VAL A 121 7.48 -8.65 7.36
N VAL A 122 7.41 -7.41 6.85
CA VAL A 122 8.02 -6.24 7.51
C VAL A 122 7.45 -6.06 8.91
N VAL A 123 6.12 -5.97 9.04
CA VAL A 123 5.46 -5.78 10.35
C VAL A 123 5.77 -6.92 11.31
N GLY A 124 5.81 -8.17 10.83
CA GLY A 124 6.13 -9.33 11.66
C GLY A 124 7.60 -9.40 12.09
N ALA A 125 8.51 -8.90 11.25
CA ALA A 125 9.93 -8.81 11.55
C ALA A 125 10.26 -7.67 12.52
N VAL A 126 9.57 -6.52 12.44
CA VAL A 126 9.81 -5.38 13.32
C VAL A 126 8.97 -5.40 14.60
N ALA A 127 8.13 -6.42 14.79
CA ALA A 127 7.31 -6.56 15.99
C ALA A 127 8.18 -6.62 17.25
N VAL A 128 7.72 -5.96 18.31
CA VAL A 128 8.41 -5.89 19.60
C VAL A 128 7.54 -6.60 20.63
N ASN A 129 8.09 -7.59 21.35
CA ASN A 129 7.35 -8.36 22.35
C ASN A 129 6.06 -9.02 21.82
N GLY A 130 6.04 -9.44 20.55
CA GLY A 130 4.87 -10.07 19.93
C GLY A 130 3.73 -9.10 19.57
N THR A 131 3.94 -7.78 19.67
CA THR A 131 2.97 -6.76 19.25
C THR A 131 3.56 -5.86 18.16
N LYS A 132 2.67 -5.24 17.37
CA LYS A 132 3.09 -4.25 16.37
C LYS A 132 3.77 -3.05 17.05
N PRO A 133 4.77 -2.42 16.42
CA PRO A 133 5.37 -1.20 16.95
C PRO A 133 4.36 -0.04 17.04
N ASP A 134 4.68 0.94 17.87
CA ASP A 134 3.94 2.19 17.96
C ASP A 134 4.21 3.07 16.74
N GLY A 135 3.14 3.61 16.15
CA GLY A 135 3.22 4.45 14.96
C GLY A 135 2.06 4.24 13.99
N THR A 136 2.04 5.05 12.95
CA THR A 136 1.10 4.87 11.83
C THR A 136 1.55 3.68 10.97
N PRO A 137 0.63 2.98 10.28
CA PRO A 137 1.00 1.88 9.38
C PRO A 137 2.07 2.28 8.35
N PHE A 138 1.96 3.51 7.84
CA PHE A 138 2.92 4.07 6.88
C PHE A 138 4.32 4.26 7.49
N ALA A 139 4.40 4.74 8.73
CA ALA A 139 5.66 4.90 9.43
C ALA A 139 6.33 3.55 9.75
N ILE A 140 5.56 2.58 10.23
CA ILE A 140 6.05 1.24 10.58
C ILE A 140 6.61 0.53 9.36
N PHE A 141 5.88 0.55 8.24
CA PHE A 141 6.35 -0.05 6.99
C PHE A 141 7.62 0.65 6.48
N SER A 142 7.62 1.99 6.45
CA SER A 142 8.72 2.76 5.89
C SER A 142 10.01 2.62 6.71
N SER A 143 9.92 2.66 8.04
CA SER A 143 11.07 2.48 8.92
C SER A 143 11.57 1.03 8.91
N GLY A 144 10.66 0.05 8.85
CA GLY A 144 11.03 -1.36 8.78
C GLY A 144 11.80 -1.70 7.51
N VAL A 145 11.28 -1.30 6.34
CA VAL A 145 11.99 -1.48 5.07
C VAL A 145 13.31 -0.70 5.06
N ALA A 146 13.34 0.53 5.59
CA ALA A 146 14.57 1.31 5.67
C ALA A 146 15.65 0.62 6.53
N GLY A 147 15.28 0.01 7.65
CA GLY A 147 16.21 -0.78 8.48
C GLY A 147 16.75 -2.02 7.76
N PHE A 148 15.97 -2.62 6.87
CA PHE A 148 16.46 -3.73 6.03
C PHE A 148 17.40 -3.23 4.92
N LEU A 149 17.08 -2.10 4.30
CA LEU A 149 17.93 -1.47 3.29
C LEU A 149 19.25 -0.93 3.87
N GLU A 150 19.31 -0.61 5.16
CA GLU A 150 20.56 -0.25 5.83
C GLU A 150 21.62 -1.36 5.72
N LYS A 151 21.19 -2.64 5.73
CA LYS A 151 22.09 -3.78 5.54
C LYS A 151 22.75 -3.82 4.17
N LEU A 152 22.21 -3.07 3.20
CA LEU A 152 22.80 -2.86 1.87
C LEU A 152 23.73 -1.65 1.81
N GLY A 153 23.96 -0.97 2.94
CA GLY A 153 24.81 0.23 3.02
C GLY A 153 24.09 1.54 2.72
N LEU A 154 22.75 1.53 2.61
CA LEU A 154 21.96 2.75 2.43
C LEU A 154 21.78 3.48 3.77
N PRO A 155 21.98 4.82 3.82
CA PRO A 155 21.67 5.59 5.03
C PRO A 155 20.18 5.47 5.40
N VAL A 156 19.89 5.09 6.66
CA VAL A 156 18.54 4.86 7.17
C VAL A 156 17.63 6.07 6.97
N GLN A 157 18.16 7.28 7.19
CA GLN A 157 17.40 8.51 7.03
C GLN A 157 16.92 8.68 5.59
N VAL A 158 17.81 8.45 4.61
CA VAL A 158 17.47 8.57 3.19
C VAL A 158 16.45 7.51 2.80
N ALA A 159 16.66 6.26 3.20
CA ALA A 159 15.74 5.17 2.94
C ALA A 159 14.35 5.42 3.56
N THR A 160 14.30 5.90 4.81
CA THR A 160 13.03 6.17 5.51
C THR A 160 12.26 7.31 4.84
N VAL A 161 12.93 8.41 4.48
CA VAL A 161 12.29 9.54 3.80
C VAL A 161 11.75 9.11 2.44
N PHE A 162 12.56 8.38 1.66
CA PHE A 162 12.15 7.87 0.36
C PHE A 162 10.95 6.92 0.45
N MET A 163 10.99 5.94 1.36
CA MET A 163 9.90 4.99 1.57
C MET A 163 8.62 5.68 2.04
N THR A 164 8.74 6.60 3.00
CA THR A 164 7.59 7.37 3.50
C THR A 164 6.96 8.21 2.40
N MET A 165 7.77 8.81 1.53
CA MET A 165 7.30 9.55 0.36
C MET A 165 6.55 8.64 -0.61
N CYS A 166 7.08 7.45 -0.92
CA CYS A 166 6.44 6.50 -1.84
C CYS A 166 5.09 6.00 -1.31
N VAL A 167 5.02 5.68 -0.02
CA VAL A 167 3.79 5.21 0.63
C VAL A 167 2.75 6.33 0.72
N SER A 168 3.19 7.56 1.00
CA SER A 168 2.31 8.72 1.03
C SER A 168 1.77 9.07 -0.36
N ALA A 169 2.59 8.93 -1.40
CA ALA A 169 2.18 9.10 -2.79
C ALA A 169 1.11 8.07 -3.18
N LEU A 170 1.30 6.80 -2.81
CA LEU A 170 0.30 5.74 -3.01
C LEU A 170 -1.03 6.09 -2.35
N ALA A 171 -1.01 6.48 -1.08
CA ALA A 171 -2.22 6.85 -0.34
C ALA A 171 -2.97 8.01 -1.01
N LEU A 172 -2.23 8.99 -1.54
CA LEU A 172 -2.79 10.15 -2.20
C LEU A 172 -3.38 9.80 -3.59
N THR A 173 -2.74 8.94 -4.37
CA THR A 173 -3.31 8.46 -5.65
C THR A 173 -4.54 7.58 -5.46
N SER A 174 -4.58 6.77 -4.39
CA SER A 174 -5.79 6.02 -4.03
C SER A 174 -6.93 6.97 -3.67
N LEU A 175 -6.64 8.06 -2.97
CA LEU A 175 -7.62 9.07 -2.62
C LEU A 175 -8.15 9.82 -3.87
N ASP A 176 -7.26 10.21 -4.79
CA ASP A 176 -7.62 10.87 -6.05
C ASP A 176 -8.53 9.98 -6.91
N SER A 177 -8.25 8.68 -6.94
CA SER A 177 -9.04 7.70 -7.71
C SER A 177 -10.46 7.52 -7.17
N VAL A 178 -10.67 7.70 -5.86
CA VAL A 178 -11.97 7.53 -5.20
C VAL A 178 -12.84 8.76 -5.32
N ALA A 179 -12.23 9.94 -5.43
CA ALA A 179 -12.96 11.20 -5.47
C ALA A 179 -13.74 11.41 -6.78
N ARG A 180 -13.47 10.63 -7.84
CA ARG A 180 -14.08 10.75 -9.18
C ARG A 180 -15.24 9.79 -9.39
#